data_AF-A0AA48GY44-F1
#
_entry.id   AF-A0AA48GY44-F1
#
_cell.length_a   1.000
_cell.length_b   1.000
_cell.length_c   1.000
_cell.angle_alpha   90.00
_cell.angle_beta   90.00
_cell.angle_gamma   90.00
#
_symmetry.space_group_name_H-M   'P 1'
#
loop_
_entity.id
_entity.type
_entity.pdbx_description
1 polymer ?
#
loop_
_entity_poly.entity_id
_entity_poly.type
_entity_poly.pdbx_seq_one_letter_code
_entity_poly.pdbx_strand_id
1 'polypeptide(L)'
;MKIPLLLPAALLCLQAHAERPARVPYAESADLVLGALEEGAALPPPPAASTDPAALAWLRAAAGPGRPRNPFRPGTDRWREAEAVRRLASAPDPARALADLPLTLDGSGLAVWRWGRAAGAAPALRRLWEDRILGAPVAGLLRGWALRHALCFALAEADRDRFTALREAWGEDAPGDFLGFQRAFALLGAPTPMFRLWSLPGLDYRETDLRGLGGEAFLITPFRGEAPAPGEGQWILPVEEGRLGGFPVSLPGQAMERARDLAARMAAAGREGWLLPGEEPLQAWGLVLFPVRIRLAPDGTVRSIRMGDAALDQAAPAP
;
A
#
# COMPACT_ATOMS: atom_id res chain seq x y z
N MET A 1 -35.62 22.19 69.80
CA MET A 1 -35.22 23.25 68.85
C MET A 1 -34.18 22.68 67.91
N LYS A 2 -34.48 22.57 66.62
CA LYS A 2 -33.54 22.19 65.55
C LYS A 2 -33.12 23.47 64.83
N ILE A 3 -31.82 23.74 64.73
CA ILE A 3 -31.23 24.76 63.85
C ILE A 3 -30.36 23.99 62.84
N PRO A 4 -30.49 24.25 61.52
CA PRO A 4 -29.98 23.35 60.48
C PRO A 4 -28.51 23.61 60.15
N LEU A 5 -27.76 22.53 59.92
CA LEU A 5 -26.48 22.53 59.21
C LEU A 5 -26.71 22.93 57.75
N LEU A 6 -26.37 24.16 57.40
CA LEU A 6 -26.08 24.57 56.02
C LEU A 6 -24.57 24.66 55.90
N LEU A 7 -23.91 23.57 55.48
CA LEU A 7 -22.60 23.55 54.79
C LEU A 7 -22.13 22.10 54.63
N PRO A 8 -22.52 21.42 53.52
CA PRO A 8 -21.50 20.66 52.80
C PRO A 8 -21.61 20.76 51.26
N ALA A 9 -22.37 21.70 50.71
CA ALA A 9 -22.49 21.85 49.25
C ALA A 9 -21.30 22.60 48.61
N ALA A 10 -20.65 23.51 49.35
CA ALA A 10 -19.56 24.32 48.82
C ALA A 10 -18.21 23.58 48.71
N LEU A 11 -17.98 22.55 49.53
CA LEU A 11 -16.73 21.75 49.49
C LEU A 11 -16.73 20.67 48.40
N LEU A 12 -17.91 20.20 47.96
CA LEU A 12 -18.02 19.21 46.88
C LEU A 12 -17.83 19.81 45.47
N CYS A 13 -17.86 21.14 45.33
CA CYS A 13 -17.61 21.80 44.04
C CYS A 13 -16.12 22.04 43.74
N LEU A 14 -15.21 21.81 44.70
CA LEU A 14 -13.78 22.10 44.57
C LEU A 14 -12.90 20.87 44.24
N GLN A 15 -13.45 19.66 44.21
CA GLN A 15 -12.70 18.43 43.87
C GLN A 15 -12.99 17.83 42.49
N ALA A 16 -13.83 18.48 41.68
CA ALA A 16 -13.95 18.17 40.26
C ALA A 16 -13.11 19.13 39.41
N HIS A 17 -11.83 19.31 39.75
CA HIS A 17 -10.84 19.53 38.69
C HIS A 17 -10.71 18.19 37.98
N ALA A 18 -11.69 17.89 37.12
CA ALA A 18 -11.60 16.82 36.15
C ALA A 18 -10.29 17.10 35.39
N GLU A 19 -9.26 16.32 35.67
CA GLU A 19 -8.01 16.33 34.93
C GLU A 19 -8.42 16.21 33.46
N ARG A 20 -8.35 17.33 32.73
CA ARG A 20 -8.64 17.31 31.30
C ARG A 20 -7.66 16.30 30.73
N PRO A 21 -8.13 15.27 30.00
CA PRO A 21 -7.23 14.29 29.42
C PRO A 21 -6.16 15.03 28.62
N ALA A 22 -4.90 14.64 28.81
CA ALA A 22 -3.77 15.25 28.12
C ALA A 22 -4.07 15.28 26.62
N ARG A 23 -3.83 16.44 25.99
CA ARG A 23 -4.09 16.59 24.56
C ARG A 23 -3.09 15.74 23.78
N VAL A 24 -3.59 14.95 22.83
CA VAL A 24 -2.77 14.12 21.95
C VAL A 24 -2.34 14.97 20.75
N PRO A 25 -1.05 15.04 20.40
CA PRO A 25 -0.60 15.72 19.20
C PRO A 25 -1.32 15.22 17.93
N TYR A 26 -1.59 16.14 17.01
CA TYR A 26 -2.21 15.80 15.73
C TYR A 26 -1.40 14.74 14.95
N ALA A 27 -0.07 14.87 14.91
CA ALA A 27 0.80 13.94 14.19
C ALA A 27 0.59 12.49 14.64
N GLU A 28 0.59 12.23 15.96
CA GLU A 28 0.31 10.90 16.50
C GLU A 28 -1.08 10.39 16.11
N SER A 29 -2.09 11.28 16.12
CA SER A 29 -3.44 10.92 15.70
C SER A 29 -3.53 10.61 14.20
N ALA A 30 -2.75 11.31 13.38
CA ALA A 30 -2.67 11.11 11.94
C ALA A 30 -1.98 9.79 11.60
N ASP A 31 -0.87 9.47 12.27
CA ASP A 31 -0.12 8.22 12.10
C ASP A 31 -1.00 7.00 12.44
N LEU A 32 -1.81 7.07 13.50
CA LEU A 32 -2.75 6.00 13.84
C LEU A 32 -3.81 5.78 12.75
N VAL A 33 -4.32 6.87 12.16
CA VAL A 33 -5.32 6.77 11.07
C VAL A 33 -4.69 6.22 9.79
N LEU A 34 -3.52 6.72 9.42
CA LEU A 34 -2.82 6.30 8.21
C LEU A 34 -2.30 4.86 8.34
N GLY A 35 -1.75 4.48 9.49
CA GLY A 35 -1.31 3.10 9.77
C GLY A 35 -2.44 2.10 9.70
N ALA A 36 -3.61 2.41 10.28
CA ALA A 36 -4.79 1.55 10.15
C ALA A 36 -5.23 1.36 8.69
N LEU A 37 -5.09 2.39 7.84
CA LEU A 37 -5.36 2.27 6.41
C LEU A 37 -4.33 1.42 5.67
N GLU A 38 -3.05 1.52 6.02
CA GLU A 38 -1.98 0.69 5.45
C GLU A 38 -2.22 -0.80 5.73
N GLU A 39 -2.63 -1.12 6.97
CA GLU A 39 -2.94 -2.47 7.41
C GLU A 39 -4.30 -2.99 6.89
N GLY A 40 -5.11 -2.14 6.25
CA GLY A 40 -6.48 -2.47 5.88
C GLY A 40 -7.40 -2.71 7.08
N ALA A 41 -7.03 -2.20 8.25
CA ALA A 41 -7.77 -2.32 9.50
C ALA A 41 -8.92 -1.29 9.59
N ALA A 42 -9.85 -1.54 10.51
CA ALA A 42 -10.86 -0.55 10.84
C ALA A 42 -10.21 0.69 11.46
N LEU A 43 -10.69 1.89 11.09
CA LEU A 43 -10.16 3.14 11.64
C LEU A 43 -10.35 3.19 13.16
N PRO A 44 -9.31 3.50 13.95
CA PRO A 44 -9.43 3.61 15.41
C PRO A 44 -10.43 4.71 15.78
N PRO A 45 -11.08 4.66 16.95
CA PRO A 45 -11.93 5.77 17.40
C PRO A 45 -11.12 7.07 17.51
N PRO A 46 -11.69 8.25 17.19
CA PRO A 46 -10.94 9.49 17.27
C PRO A 46 -10.60 9.81 18.74
N PRO A 47 -9.34 10.16 19.06
CA PRO A 47 -9.02 10.65 20.40
C PRO A 47 -9.84 11.91 20.72
N ALA A 48 -10.51 11.91 21.87
CA ALA A 48 -11.36 13.02 22.30
C ALA A 48 -10.60 14.34 22.51
N ALA A 49 -9.26 14.29 22.62
CA ALA A 49 -8.41 15.42 22.99
C ALA A 49 -7.31 15.73 21.96
N SER A 50 -7.49 15.43 20.67
CA SER A 50 -6.51 15.82 19.65
C SER A 50 -6.25 17.34 19.66
N THR A 51 -5.00 17.76 19.44
CA THR A 51 -4.64 19.19 19.37
C THR A 51 -5.23 19.91 18.15
N ASP A 52 -5.59 19.19 17.09
CA ASP A 52 -6.32 19.72 15.93
C ASP A 52 -7.48 18.79 15.51
N PRO A 53 -8.65 18.93 16.17
CA PRO A 53 -9.79 18.06 15.90
C PRO A 53 -10.38 18.27 14.49
N ALA A 54 -10.22 19.46 13.89
CA ALA A 54 -10.72 19.72 12.54
C ALA A 54 -9.83 19.06 11.48
N ALA A 55 -8.50 19.08 11.64
CA ALA A 55 -7.58 18.32 10.79
C ALA A 55 -7.89 16.83 10.84
N LEU A 56 -8.04 16.30 12.06
CA LEU A 56 -8.31 14.88 12.26
C LEU A 56 -9.66 14.47 11.67
N ALA A 57 -10.71 15.29 11.86
CA ALA A 57 -11.99 15.06 11.23
C ALA A 57 -11.89 15.05 9.68
N TRP A 58 -11.08 15.95 9.11
CA TRP A 58 -10.85 15.99 7.66
C TRP A 58 -10.12 14.75 7.15
N LEU A 59 -9.02 14.35 7.82
CA LEU A 59 -8.26 13.15 7.48
C LEU A 59 -9.13 11.89 7.53
N ARG A 60 -9.93 11.73 8.60
CA ARG A 60 -10.85 10.60 8.75
C ARG A 60 -11.98 10.64 7.73
N ALA A 61 -12.48 11.81 7.37
CA ALA A 61 -13.47 11.94 6.30
C ALA A 61 -12.87 11.50 4.95
N ALA A 62 -11.62 11.90 4.66
CA ALA A 62 -10.89 11.51 3.46
C ALA A 62 -10.55 10.00 3.40
N ALA A 63 -10.44 9.35 4.56
CA ALA A 63 -10.26 7.91 4.67
C ALA A 63 -11.52 7.10 4.30
N GLY A 64 -12.71 7.72 4.35
CA GLY A 64 -13.98 7.08 4.06
C GLY A 64 -14.21 6.79 2.57
N PRO A 65 -15.18 5.91 2.23
CA PRO A 65 -15.47 5.49 0.84
C PRO A 65 -16.25 6.52 0.01
N GLY A 66 -16.49 7.73 0.50
CA GLY A 66 -17.34 8.74 -0.16
C GLY A 66 -16.68 10.10 -0.28
N ARG A 67 -17.43 11.08 -0.82
CA ARG A 67 -16.97 12.46 -0.88
C ARG A 67 -16.83 13.01 0.55
N PRO A 68 -15.62 13.39 1.01
CA PRO A 68 -15.39 13.75 2.39
C PRO A 68 -16.14 15.03 2.74
N ARG A 69 -16.74 15.10 3.94
CA ARG A 69 -17.36 16.32 4.45
C ARG A 69 -16.26 17.27 4.92
N ASN A 70 -16.31 18.52 4.47
CA ASN A 70 -15.38 19.58 4.90
C ASN A 70 -15.74 20.04 6.34
N PRO A 71 -14.86 19.85 7.35
CA PRO A 71 -15.13 20.23 8.74
C PRO A 71 -14.70 21.67 9.06
N PHE A 72 -13.99 22.34 8.13
CA PHE A 72 -13.41 23.65 8.39
C PHE A 72 -14.45 24.76 8.27
N ARG A 73 -14.17 25.90 8.92
CA ARG A 73 -15.02 27.09 8.84
C ARG A 73 -14.95 27.69 7.43
N PRO A 74 -16.10 27.99 6.77
CA PRO A 74 -16.12 28.64 5.46
C PRO A 74 -15.26 29.92 5.40
N GLY A 75 -14.56 30.10 4.28
CA GLY A 75 -13.70 31.27 4.02
C GLY A 75 -12.26 31.17 4.56
N THR A 76 -11.94 30.14 5.35
CA THR A 76 -10.55 29.88 5.79
C THR A 76 -9.72 29.20 4.70
N ASP A 77 -8.39 29.31 4.75
CA ASP A 77 -7.48 28.65 3.79
C ASP A 77 -7.66 27.14 3.78
N ARG A 78 -7.77 26.54 4.98
CA ARG A 78 -8.02 25.10 5.15
C ARG A 78 -9.37 24.68 4.54
N TRP A 79 -10.39 25.53 4.68
CA TRP A 79 -11.66 25.29 4.03
C TRP A 79 -11.55 25.37 2.51
N ARG A 80 -10.83 26.37 1.98
CA ARG A 80 -10.60 26.54 0.54
C ARG A 80 -9.86 25.34 -0.06
N GLU A 81 -8.79 24.88 0.60
CA GLU A 81 -8.05 23.70 0.20
C GLU A 81 -8.94 22.45 0.20
N ALA A 82 -9.62 22.15 1.32
CA ALA A 82 -10.48 20.98 1.41
C ALA A 82 -11.62 21.00 0.38
N GLU A 83 -12.19 22.18 0.10
CA GLU A 83 -13.23 22.31 -0.92
C GLU A 83 -12.71 22.17 -2.35
N ALA A 84 -11.48 22.66 -2.63
CA ALA A 84 -10.83 22.44 -3.92
C ALA A 84 -10.56 20.95 -4.17
N VAL A 85 -10.04 20.23 -3.17
CA VAL A 85 -9.85 18.77 -3.23
C VAL A 85 -11.17 18.04 -3.45
N ARG A 86 -12.25 18.44 -2.75
CA ARG A 86 -13.59 17.86 -2.94
C ARG A 86 -14.16 18.06 -4.34
N ARG A 87 -13.65 19.02 -5.11
CA ARG A 87 -14.08 19.31 -6.49
C ARG A 87 -13.14 18.73 -7.53
N LEU A 88 -11.96 18.25 -7.14
CA LEU A 88 -10.93 17.72 -8.05
C LEU A 88 -11.48 16.64 -8.99
N ALA A 89 -12.26 15.69 -8.45
CA ALA A 89 -12.83 14.60 -9.23
C ALA A 89 -13.83 15.04 -10.32
N SER A 90 -14.36 16.26 -10.22
CA SER A 90 -15.30 16.83 -11.20
C SER A 90 -14.72 18.05 -11.91
N ALA A 91 -13.42 18.31 -11.76
CA ALA A 91 -12.76 19.41 -12.44
C ALA A 91 -12.67 19.13 -13.95
N PRO A 92 -12.97 20.13 -14.80
CA PRO A 92 -12.85 19.96 -16.25
C PRO A 92 -11.39 19.75 -16.68
N ASP A 93 -10.45 20.32 -15.93
CA ASP A 93 -9.01 20.12 -16.08
C ASP A 93 -8.42 19.68 -14.71
N PRO A 94 -8.36 18.36 -14.44
CA PRO A 94 -7.85 17.86 -13.18
C PRO A 94 -6.36 18.12 -13.00
N ALA A 95 -5.58 18.23 -14.09
CA ALA A 95 -4.14 18.47 -14.02
C ALA A 95 -3.87 19.88 -13.48
N ARG A 96 -4.53 20.90 -14.06
CA ARG A 96 -4.44 22.26 -13.56
C ARG A 96 -4.99 22.39 -12.14
N ALA A 97 -6.17 21.80 -11.88
CA ALA A 97 -6.78 21.86 -10.56
C ALA A 97 -5.85 21.30 -9.47
N LEU A 98 -5.16 20.19 -9.77
CA LEU A 98 -4.19 19.56 -8.88
C LEU A 98 -2.92 20.38 -8.70
N ALA A 99 -2.41 21.02 -9.76
CA ALA A 99 -1.23 21.88 -9.69
C ALA A 99 -1.44 23.06 -8.73
N ASP A 100 -2.66 23.61 -8.69
CA ASP A 100 -3.03 24.76 -7.85
C ASP A 100 -3.35 24.36 -6.38
N LEU A 101 -3.43 23.06 -6.05
CA LEU A 101 -3.73 22.62 -4.68
C LEU A 101 -2.52 22.82 -3.75
N PRO A 102 -2.65 23.51 -2.60
CA PRO A 102 -1.54 23.67 -1.67
C PRO A 102 -1.07 22.36 -1.00
N LEU A 103 -2.00 21.45 -0.72
CA LEU A 103 -1.76 20.18 -0.02
C LEU A 103 -1.07 20.35 1.34
N THR A 104 -1.54 21.32 2.13
CA THR A 104 -1.02 21.56 3.50
C THR A 104 -1.65 20.67 4.56
N LEU A 105 -2.72 19.94 4.22
CA LEU A 105 -3.45 19.07 5.13
C LEU A 105 -3.27 17.59 4.74
N ASP A 106 -2.99 16.72 5.70
CA ASP A 106 -2.86 15.28 5.43
C ASP A 106 -4.14 14.68 4.82
N GLY A 107 -5.32 15.14 5.25
CA GLY A 107 -6.59 14.71 4.66
C GLY A 107 -6.74 15.13 3.19
N SER A 108 -6.13 16.25 2.78
CA SER A 108 -6.11 16.67 1.38
C SER A 108 -5.19 15.76 0.57
N GLY A 109 -3.98 15.49 1.10
CA GLY A 109 -3.05 14.55 0.49
C GLY A 109 -3.66 13.14 0.35
N LEU A 110 -4.32 12.63 1.40
CA LEU A 110 -4.98 11.32 1.37
C LEU A 110 -6.11 11.28 0.34
N ALA A 111 -6.91 12.33 0.25
CA ALA A 111 -7.97 12.42 -0.75
C ALA A 111 -7.40 12.47 -2.18
N VAL A 112 -6.31 13.19 -2.41
CA VAL A 112 -5.61 13.19 -3.71
C VAL A 112 -5.02 11.83 -4.02
N TRP A 113 -4.39 11.14 -3.06
CA TRP A 113 -3.89 9.77 -3.22
C TRP A 113 -4.99 8.82 -3.69
N ARG A 114 -6.12 8.79 -2.98
CA ARG A 114 -7.25 7.92 -3.31
C ARG A 114 -7.87 8.25 -4.66
N TRP A 115 -8.06 9.54 -4.94
CA TRP A 115 -8.54 9.98 -6.25
C TRP A 115 -7.57 9.60 -7.37
N GLY A 116 -6.27 9.84 -7.17
CA GLY A 116 -5.22 9.57 -8.15
C GLY A 116 -5.10 8.10 -8.48
N ARG A 117 -5.20 7.22 -7.47
CA ARG A 117 -5.28 5.76 -7.67
C ARG A 117 -6.49 5.32 -8.48
N ALA A 118 -7.64 5.97 -8.29
CA ALA A 118 -8.87 5.62 -9.02
C ALA A 118 -8.90 6.21 -10.44
N ALA A 119 -8.31 7.39 -10.66
CA ALA A 119 -8.31 8.11 -11.93
C ALA A 119 -7.09 7.80 -12.82
N GLY A 120 -6.09 7.10 -12.28
CA GLY A 120 -4.70 7.09 -12.74
C GLY A 120 -4.35 6.25 -13.97
N ALA A 121 -5.21 6.17 -14.99
CA ALA A 121 -4.88 5.46 -16.23
C ALA A 121 -3.85 6.21 -17.10
N ALA A 122 -3.89 7.56 -17.10
CA ALA A 122 -3.00 8.36 -17.94
C ALA A 122 -1.65 8.61 -17.24
N PRO A 123 -0.50 8.21 -17.85
CA PRO A 123 0.82 8.34 -17.22
C PRO A 123 1.16 9.77 -16.75
N ALA A 124 0.81 10.79 -17.54
CA ALA A 124 1.10 12.18 -17.20
C ALA A 124 0.35 12.66 -15.95
N LEU A 125 -0.95 12.37 -15.86
CA LEU A 125 -1.76 12.75 -14.70
C LEU A 125 -1.33 11.96 -13.45
N ARG A 126 -0.95 10.69 -13.64
CA ARG A 126 -0.45 9.84 -12.57
C ARG A 126 0.83 10.40 -11.96
N ARG A 127 1.85 10.65 -12.79
CA ARG A 127 3.12 11.26 -12.35
C ARG A 127 2.89 12.60 -11.65
N LEU A 128 1.98 13.42 -12.16
CA LEU A 128 1.65 14.72 -11.56
C LEU A 128 1.15 14.58 -10.13
N TRP A 129 0.17 13.70 -9.84
CA TRP A 129 -0.34 13.59 -8.47
C TRP A 129 0.65 12.93 -7.53
N GLU A 130 1.46 11.98 -8.01
CA GLU A 130 2.58 11.41 -7.24
C GLU A 130 3.54 12.52 -6.81
N ASP A 131 4.03 13.32 -7.76
CA ASP A 131 4.97 14.42 -7.50
C ASP A 131 4.37 15.49 -6.59
N ARG A 132 3.06 15.77 -6.72
CA ARG A 132 2.38 16.71 -5.83
C ARG A 132 2.34 16.22 -4.39
N ILE A 133 2.08 14.94 -4.14
CA ILE A 133 2.11 14.38 -2.77
C ILE A 133 3.55 14.30 -2.26
N LEU A 134 4.49 13.85 -3.09
CA LEU A 134 5.91 13.76 -2.74
C LEU A 134 6.48 15.13 -2.34
N GLY A 135 6.14 16.20 -3.04
CA GLY A 135 6.59 17.55 -2.71
C GLY A 135 5.78 18.27 -1.62
N ALA A 136 4.68 17.69 -1.13
CA ALA A 136 3.82 18.35 -0.14
C ALA A 136 4.32 18.14 1.29
N PRO A 137 4.01 19.05 2.24
CA PRO A 137 4.34 18.89 3.66
C PRO A 137 3.34 17.97 4.38
N VAL A 138 3.08 16.79 3.82
CA VAL A 138 2.18 15.77 4.39
C VAL A 138 2.94 14.75 5.24
N ALA A 139 2.19 14.00 6.05
CA ALA A 139 2.68 12.90 6.88
C ALA A 139 3.58 11.94 6.10
N GLY A 140 4.65 11.46 6.75
CA GLY A 140 5.66 10.61 6.13
C GLY A 140 5.09 9.34 5.52
N LEU A 141 4.07 8.73 6.15
CA LEU A 141 3.45 7.50 5.64
C LEU A 141 2.78 7.72 4.28
N LEU A 142 2.05 8.83 4.12
CA LEU A 142 1.40 9.17 2.85
C LEU A 142 2.42 9.46 1.75
N ARG A 143 3.53 10.12 2.09
CA ARG A 143 4.66 10.33 1.17
C ARG A 143 5.27 8.99 0.76
N GLY A 144 5.48 8.07 1.70
CA GLY A 144 5.95 6.72 1.45
C GLY A 144 5.04 5.93 0.51
N TRP A 145 3.71 6.06 0.66
CA TRP A 145 2.76 5.43 -0.27
C TRP A 145 2.90 5.96 -1.70
N ALA A 146 2.97 7.29 -1.85
CA ALA A 146 3.18 7.93 -3.16
C ALA A 146 4.53 7.52 -3.78
N LEU A 147 5.59 7.43 -2.98
CA LEU A 147 6.91 7.01 -3.43
C LEU A 147 6.90 5.57 -3.94
N ARG A 148 6.37 4.63 -3.14
CA ARG A 148 6.26 3.21 -3.54
C ARG A 148 5.42 3.05 -4.81
N HIS A 149 4.34 3.81 -4.95
CA HIS A 149 3.53 3.82 -6.16
C HIS A 149 4.33 4.30 -7.38
N ALA A 150 5.01 5.44 -7.26
CA ALA A 150 5.83 6.00 -8.34
C ALA A 150 6.95 5.03 -8.76
N LEU A 151 7.58 4.35 -7.80
CA LEU A 151 8.60 3.33 -8.06
C LEU A 151 8.01 2.08 -8.76
N CYS A 152 6.84 1.61 -8.33
CA CYS A 152 6.13 0.51 -8.99
C CYS A 152 5.84 0.82 -10.46
N PHE A 153 5.36 2.02 -10.77
CA PHE A 153 5.08 2.43 -12.14
C PHE A 153 6.36 2.70 -12.95
N ALA A 154 7.40 3.28 -12.35
CA ALA A 154 8.69 3.43 -13.01
C ALA A 154 9.25 2.06 -13.43
N LEU A 155 9.16 1.05 -12.57
CA LEU A 155 9.56 -0.33 -12.90
C LEU A 155 8.68 -0.94 -14.00
N ALA A 156 7.36 -0.78 -13.90
CA ALA A 156 6.40 -1.31 -14.87
C ALA A 156 6.59 -0.73 -16.28
N GLU A 157 7.04 0.52 -16.36
CA GLU A 157 7.33 1.25 -17.59
C GLU A 157 8.80 1.11 -18.04
N ALA A 158 9.62 0.39 -17.28
CA ALA A 158 11.08 0.32 -17.47
C ALA A 158 11.77 1.70 -17.52
N ASP A 159 11.19 2.71 -16.85
CA ASP A 159 11.65 4.09 -16.85
C ASP A 159 12.78 4.29 -15.82
N ARG A 160 14.02 4.05 -16.28
CA ARG A 160 15.24 4.20 -15.47
C ARG A 160 15.53 5.66 -15.10
N ASP A 161 15.11 6.61 -15.93
CA ASP A 161 15.31 8.04 -15.69
C ASP A 161 14.42 8.49 -14.53
N ARG A 162 13.15 8.09 -14.53
CA ARG A 162 12.22 8.33 -13.42
C ARG A 162 12.71 7.69 -12.13
N PHE A 163 13.19 6.44 -12.17
CA PHE A 163 13.79 5.80 -11.00
C PHE A 163 14.97 6.60 -10.45
N THR A 164 15.85 7.07 -11.33
CA THR A 164 17.05 7.83 -10.95
C THR A 164 16.66 9.17 -10.32
N ALA A 165 15.73 9.91 -10.92
CA ALA A 165 15.23 11.17 -10.38
C ALA A 165 14.56 11.01 -9.01
N LEU A 166 13.75 9.95 -8.82
CA LEU A 166 13.16 9.64 -7.52
C LEU A 166 14.23 9.32 -6.47
N ARG A 167 15.28 8.57 -6.85
CA ARG A 167 16.38 8.21 -5.95
C ARG A 167 17.21 9.41 -5.54
N GLU A 168 17.48 10.33 -6.46
CA GLU A 168 18.20 11.56 -6.15
C GLU A 168 17.42 12.47 -5.19
N ALA A 169 16.09 12.53 -5.34
CA ALA A 169 15.24 13.37 -4.50
C ALA A 169 14.90 12.74 -3.14
N TRP A 170 14.72 11.42 -3.07
CA TRP A 170 14.12 10.73 -1.91
C TRP A 170 14.95 9.55 -1.39
N GLY A 171 16.13 9.30 -1.95
CA GLY A 171 16.96 8.13 -1.67
C GLY A 171 17.34 7.96 -0.20
N GLU A 172 17.57 9.07 0.49
CA GLU A 172 17.95 9.09 1.90
C GLU A 172 16.77 8.78 2.84
N ASP A 173 15.54 9.10 2.42
CA ASP A 173 14.33 8.90 3.23
C ASP A 173 13.86 7.43 3.23
N ALA A 174 14.16 6.69 2.16
CA ALA A 174 13.69 5.32 1.97
C ALA A 174 14.75 4.39 1.34
N PRO A 175 15.95 4.25 1.93
CA PRO A 175 17.07 3.52 1.31
C PRO A 175 16.74 2.04 1.05
N GLY A 176 15.91 1.43 1.90
CA GLY A 176 15.45 0.05 1.72
C GLY A 176 14.58 -0.14 0.46
N ASP A 177 13.66 0.79 0.21
CA ASP A 177 12.80 0.77 -0.97
C ASP A 177 13.65 0.91 -2.24
N PHE A 178 14.56 1.89 -2.27
CA PHE A 178 15.44 2.09 -3.45
C PHE A 178 16.36 0.91 -3.72
N LEU A 179 16.91 0.27 -2.69
CA LEU A 179 17.71 -0.95 -2.86
C LEU A 179 16.86 -2.09 -3.44
N GLY A 180 15.63 -2.27 -2.94
CA GLY A 180 14.68 -3.24 -3.47
C GLY A 180 14.38 -2.98 -4.95
N PHE A 181 14.00 -1.76 -5.31
CA PHE A 181 13.71 -1.41 -6.70
C PHE A 181 14.93 -1.47 -7.61
N GLN A 182 16.13 -1.13 -7.13
CA GLN A 182 17.36 -1.32 -7.90
C GLN A 182 17.57 -2.79 -8.28
N ARG A 183 17.33 -3.72 -7.35
CA ARG A 183 17.38 -5.17 -7.61
C ARG A 183 16.31 -5.59 -8.62
N ALA A 184 15.09 -5.09 -8.49
CA ALA A 184 14.01 -5.38 -9.43
C ALA A 184 14.30 -4.85 -10.85
N PHE A 185 14.87 -3.64 -10.98
CA PHE A 185 15.29 -3.09 -12.27
C PHE A 185 16.45 -3.87 -12.91
N ALA A 186 17.29 -4.52 -12.11
CA ALA A 186 18.38 -5.36 -12.61
C ALA A 186 17.86 -6.69 -13.21
N LEU A 187 16.65 -7.11 -12.85
CA LEU A 187 16.03 -8.29 -13.45
C LEU A 187 15.53 -8.03 -14.88
N LEU A 188 15.17 -6.80 -15.24
CA LEU A 188 14.68 -6.48 -16.59
C LEU A 188 15.76 -6.80 -17.65
N GLY A 189 15.43 -7.69 -18.58
CA GLY A 189 16.34 -8.22 -19.61
C GLY A 189 17.30 -9.31 -19.12
N ALA A 190 17.21 -9.71 -17.84
CA ALA A 190 18.01 -10.80 -17.27
C ALA A 190 17.20 -12.10 -17.19
N PRO A 191 17.85 -13.27 -17.10
CA PRO A 191 17.18 -14.52 -16.75
C PRO A 191 16.47 -14.41 -15.39
N THR A 192 15.35 -15.12 -15.25
CA THR A 192 14.68 -15.18 -13.95
C THR A 192 15.54 -15.91 -12.92
N PRO A 193 15.50 -15.51 -11.64
CA PRO A 193 16.23 -16.20 -10.61
C PRO A 193 15.66 -17.60 -10.38
N MET A 194 16.47 -18.45 -9.77
CA MET A 194 16.08 -19.79 -9.37
C MET A 194 15.16 -19.75 -8.17
N PHE A 195 14.07 -20.51 -8.24
CA PHE A 195 13.11 -20.68 -7.15
C PHE A 195 13.04 -22.15 -6.71
N ARG A 196 12.77 -22.33 -5.42
CA ARG A 196 12.37 -23.63 -4.85
C ARG A 196 10.87 -23.62 -4.72
N LEU A 197 10.20 -24.42 -5.54
CA LEU A 197 8.75 -24.40 -5.69
C LEU A 197 8.17 -25.79 -5.45
N TRP A 198 6.92 -25.85 -5.01
CA TRP A 198 6.15 -27.08 -4.91
C TRP A 198 4.95 -26.98 -5.84
N SER A 199 4.71 -28.01 -6.65
CA SER A 199 3.52 -28.05 -7.51
C SER A 199 2.24 -28.00 -6.63
N LEU A 200 1.18 -27.39 -7.14
CA LEU A 200 -0.14 -27.45 -6.54
C LEU A 200 -1.10 -28.01 -7.61
N PRO A 201 -1.93 -29.01 -7.28
CA PRO A 201 -2.13 -29.61 -5.95
C PRO A 201 -1.14 -30.74 -5.58
N GLY A 202 -0.24 -31.16 -6.47
CA GLY A 202 0.59 -32.37 -6.30
C GLY A 202 1.61 -32.34 -5.15
N LEU A 203 2.07 -31.15 -4.75
CA LEU A 203 3.13 -30.92 -3.76
C LEU A 203 4.48 -31.55 -4.13
N ASP A 204 4.78 -31.63 -5.43
CA ASP A 204 6.06 -32.11 -5.94
C ASP A 204 7.09 -30.97 -5.90
N TYR A 205 8.22 -31.22 -5.24
CA TYR A 205 9.33 -30.28 -5.19
C TYR A 205 9.99 -30.10 -6.55
N ARG A 206 10.29 -28.85 -6.90
CA ARG A 206 11.09 -28.48 -8.05
C ARG A 206 11.97 -27.27 -7.76
N GLU A 207 13.24 -27.36 -8.13
CA GLU A 207 14.14 -26.22 -8.20
C GLU A 207 14.26 -25.79 -9.65
N THR A 208 13.70 -24.63 -9.98
CA THR A 208 13.62 -24.14 -11.36
C THR A 208 13.49 -22.62 -11.39
N ASP A 209 13.91 -22.01 -12.49
CA ASP A 209 13.54 -20.64 -12.81
C ASP A 209 12.10 -20.59 -13.35
N LEU A 210 11.58 -19.39 -13.62
CA LEU A 210 10.21 -19.25 -14.12
C LEU A 210 10.05 -19.87 -15.52
N ARG A 211 11.08 -19.79 -16.37
CA ARG A 211 11.07 -20.41 -17.70
C ARG A 211 10.82 -21.91 -17.63
N GLY A 212 11.47 -22.61 -16.71
CA GLY A 212 11.32 -24.05 -16.55
C GLY A 212 9.92 -24.49 -16.09
N LEU A 213 9.08 -23.56 -15.64
CA LEU A 213 7.66 -23.81 -15.35
C LEU A 213 6.80 -23.91 -16.61
N GLY A 214 7.30 -23.48 -17.78
CA GLY A 214 6.61 -23.64 -19.07
C GLY A 214 5.55 -22.59 -19.37
N GLY A 215 5.69 -21.37 -18.82
CA GLY A 215 4.78 -20.23 -19.08
C GLY A 215 5.52 -18.94 -19.45
N GLU A 216 4.80 -17.99 -20.05
CA GLU A 216 5.33 -16.67 -20.40
C GLU A 216 4.87 -15.56 -19.44
N ALA A 217 3.86 -15.84 -18.62
CA ALA A 217 3.28 -14.90 -17.67
C ALA A 217 3.12 -15.58 -16.31
N PHE A 218 3.52 -14.86 -15.26
CA PHE A 218 3.49 -15.33 -13.88
C PHE A 218 2.84 -14.27 -13.00
N LEU A 219 1.97 -14.72 -12.11
CA LEU A 219 1.35 -13.90 -11.09
C LEU A 219 1.75 -14.45 -9.72
N ILE A 220 2.49 -13.62 -9.00
CA ILE A 220 2.93 -13.91 -7.64
C ILE A 220 2.03 -13.13 -6.69
N THR A 221 1.25 -13.83 -5.87
CA THR A 221 0.36 -13.20 -4.90
C THR A 221 0.10 -14.11 -3.71
N PRO A 222 0.15 -13.60 -2.47
CA PRO A 222 -0.28 -14.36 -1.31
C PRO A 222 -1.73 -14.84 -1.45
N PHE A 223 -1.99 -16.04 -0.96
CA PHE A 223 -3.31 -16.65 -0.99
C PHE A 223 -4.11 -16.28 0.27
N ARG A 224 -5.10 -15.39 0.14
CA ARG A 224 -5.88 -14.85 1.29
C ARG A 224 -7.32 -15.34 1.42
N GLY A 225 -7.72 -16.42 0.74
CA GLY A 225 -9.11 -16.88 0.82
C GLY A 225 -9.51 -17.91 -0.21
N GLU A 226 -10.36 -17.51 -1.16
CA GLU A 226 -10.82 -18.35 -2.26
C GLU A 226 -9.72 -18.57 -3.30
N ALA A 227 -9.86 -19.66 -4.07
CA ALA A 227 -8.96 -19.93 -5.19
C ALA A 227 -8.99 -18.76 -6.18
N PRO A 228 -7.82 -18.34 -6.70
CA PRO A 228 -7.79 -17.25 -7.64
C PRO A 228 -8.68 -17.55 -8.86
N ALA A 229 -9.36 -16.51 -9.33
CA ALA A 229 -10.11 -16.58 -10.58
C ALA A 229 -9.19 -17.01 -11.73
N PRO A 230 -9.69 -17.73 -12.74
CA PRO A 230 -8.90 -18.06 -13.92
C PRO A 230 -8.37 -16.75 -14.54
N GLY A 231 -7.06 -16.69 -14.75
CA GLY A 231 -6.39 -15.51 -15.28
C GLY A 231 -5.21 -15.91 -16.16
N GLU A 232 -4.67 -14.94 -16.89
CA GLU A 232 -3.48 -15.13 -17.72
C GLU A 232 -2.25 -15.39 -16.84
N GLY A 233 -1.65 -16.56 -17.01
CA GLY A 233 -0.35 -16.90 -16.42
C GLY A 233 -0.42 -17.93 -15.30
N GLN A 234 0.76 -18.41 -14.91
CA GLN A 234 0.91 -19.37 -13.82
C GLN A 234 0.96 -18.66 -12.47
N TRP A 235 0.32 -19.27 -11.48
CA TRP A 235 0.25 -18.73 -10.12
C TRP A 235 1.45 -19.18 -9.30
N ILE A 236 2.06 -18.24 -8.58
CA ILE A 236 3.06 -18.51 -7.55
C ILE A 236 2.54 -17.92 -6.25
N LEU A 237 2.36 -18.78 -5.26
CA LEU A 237 1.72 -18.46 -3.99
C LEU A 237 2.80 -18.47 -2.90
N PRO A 238 3.33 -17.31 -2.49
CA PRO A 238 4.18 -17.21 -1.31
C PRO A 238 3.35 -17.43 -0.05
N VAL A 239 3.95 -18.09 0.94
CA VAL A 239 3.37 -18.22 2.30
C VAL A 239 3.75 -16.97 3.11
N GLU A 240 2.77 -16.19 3.57
CA GLU A 240 2.95 -14.88 4.26
C GLU A 240 3.80 -14.98 5.53
N GLU A 241 3.64 -16.06 6.29
CA GLU A 241 4.34 -16.26 7.55
C GLU A 241 5.55 -17.15 7.35
N GLY A 242 6.67 -16.51 7.07
CA GLY A 242 7.91 -16.93 7.66
C GLY A 242 9.11 -16.29 6.98
N ARG A 243 9.99 -15.75 7.83
CA ARG A 243 11.42 -15.77 7.58
C ARG A 243 11.84 -17.24 7.55
N LEU A 244 11.57 -17.89 6.43
CA LEU A 244 11.79 -19.31 6.21
C LEU A 244 13.20 -19.53 5.65
N GLY A 245 14.19 -18.95 6.33
CA GLY A 245 15.60 -19.02 6.00
C GLY A 245 16.05 -20.45 5.79
N GLY A 246 16.37 -20.80 4.54
CA GLY A 246 17.19 -21.96 4.22
C GLY A 246 16.56 -23.33 4.51
N PHE A 247 15.28 -23.56 4.23
CA PHE A 247 14.76 -24.93 4.35
C PHE A 247 15.46 -25.91 3.39
N PRO A 248 15.69 -27.16 3.84
CA PRO A 248 16.05 -28.27 2.99
C PRO A 248 14.92 -28.56 1.97
N VAL A 249 15.13 -29.54 1.10
CA VAL A 249 14.18 -30.03 0.09
C VAL A 249 12.78 -30.39 0.66
N SER A 250 12.62 -30.42 2.00
CA SER A 250 11.35 -30.64 2.70
C SER A 250 10.85 -29.39 3.45
N LEU A 251 9.53 -29.15 3.36
CA LEU A 251 8.84 -28.14 4.15
C LEU A 251 8.71 -28.59 5.63
N PRO A 252 8.88 -27.69 6.61
CA PRO A 252 8.55 -27.95 8.01
C PRO A 252 7.11 -28.36 8.22
N GLY A 253 6.80 -29.01 9.35
CA GLY A 253 5.46 -29.48 9.69
C GLY A 253 4.36 -28.43 9.48
N GLN A 254 4.49 -27.23 10.07
CA GLN A 254 3.50 -26.16 9.91
C GLN A 254 3.39 -25.62 8.48
N ALA A 255 4.52 -25.48 7.78
CA ALA A 255 4.52 -25.04 6.38
C ALA A 255 3.90 -26.09 5.45
N MET A 256 4.13 -27.37 5.73
CA MET A 256 3.55 -28.50 5.00
C MET A 256 2.04 -28.63 5.27
N GLU A 257 1.57 -28.40 6.49
CA GLU A 257 0.13 -28.35 6.81
C GLU A 257 -0.57 -27.25 6.00
N ARG A 258 0.00 -26.04 6.00
CA ARG A 258 -0.51 -24.93 5.17
C ARG A 258 -0.46 -25.25 3.67
N ALA A 259 0.61 -25.89 3.22
CA ALA A 259 0.74 -26.33 1.83
C ALA A 259 -0.34 -27.34 1.45
N ARG A 260 -0.67 -28.30 2.33
CA ARG A 260 -1.75 -29.27 2.13
C ARG A 260 -3.12 -28.60 2.12
N ASP A 261 -3.36 -27.67 3.03
CA ASP A 261 -4.60 -26.89 3.06
C ASP A 261 -4.77 -26.10 1.76
N LEU A 262 -3.71 -25.48 1.26
CA LEU A 262 -3.72 -24.75 0.00
C LEU A 262 -3.91 -25.69 -1.20
N ALA A 263 -3.19 -26.81 -1.23
CA ALA A 263 -3.32 -27.84 -2.26
C ALA A 263 -4.75 -28.39 -2.33
N ALA A 264 -5.39 -28.65 -1.19
CA ALA A 264 -6.78 -29.10 -1.13
C ALA A 264 -7.76 -28.07 -1.71
N ARG A 265 -7.56 -26.77 -1.43
CA ARG A 265 -8.37 -25.69 -2.02
C ARG A 265 -8.16 -25.55 -3.52
N MET A 266 -6.91 -25.63 -3.98
CA MET A 266 -6.57 -25.61 -5.41
C MET A 266 -7.19 -26.81 -6.14
N ALA A 267 -7.08 -28.01 -5.57
CA ALA A 267 -7.70 -29.22 -6.09
C ALA A 267 -9.23 -29.11 -6.17
N ALA A 268 -9.88 -28.63 -5.10
CA ALA A 268 -11.33 -28.42 -5.06
C ALA A 268 -11.81 -27.42 -6.11
N ALA A 269 -10.98 -26.44 -6.46
CA ALA A 269 -11.25 -25.45 -7.51
C ALA A 269 -10.84 -25.92 -8.92
N GLY A 270 -10.24 -27.11 -9.06
CA GLY A 270 -9.68 -27.57 -10.34
C GLY A 270 -8.57 -26.65 -10.87
N ARG A 271 -7.75 -26.10 -9.97
CA ARG A 271 -6.68 -25.15 -10.27
C ARG A 271 -5.31 -25.74 -10.02
N GLU A 272 -4.36 -25.30 -10.81
CA GLU A 272 -2.94 -25.61 -10.67
C GLU A 272 -2.14 -24.34 -10.38
N GLY A 273 -0.98 -24.51 -9.76
CA GLY A 273 -0.07 -23.41 -9.46
C GLY A 273 1.18 -23.91 -8.76
N TRP A 274 1.92 -22.97 -8.18
CA TRP A 274 3.16 -23.23 -7.49
C TRP A 274 3.15 -22.58 -6.12
N LEU A 275 3.64 -23.29 -5.12
CA LEU A 275 3.89 -22.77 -3.78
C LEU A 275 5.34 -22.31 -3.67
N LEU A 276 5.56 -21.11 -3.12
CA LEU A 276 6.88 -20.62 -2.71
C LEU A 276 6.92 -20.57 -1.17
N PRO A 277 7.81 -21.32 -0.50
CA PRO A 277 7.86 -21.35 0.96
C PRO A 277 8.56 -20.11 1.51
N GLY A 278 7.79 -19.05 1.68
CA GLY A 278 8.24 -17.77 2.24
C GLY A 278 8.59 -16.73 1.17
N GLU A 279 8.79 -15.51 1.64
CA GLU A 279 8.98 -14.34 0.78
C GLU A 279 10.45 -13.95 0.59
N GLU A 280 11.38 -14.54 1.35
CA GLU A 280 12.80 -14.14 1.33
C GLU A 280 13.45 -14.18 -0.06
N PRO A 281 13.19 -15.20 -0.92
CA PRO A 281 13.70 -15.17 -2.28
C PRO A 281 13.18 -13.96 -3.05
N LEU A 282 11.91 -13.58 -2.87
CA LEU A 282 11.31 -12.42 -3.51
C LEU A 282 11.89 -11.11 -2.95
N GLN A 283 12.11 -11.04 -1.64
CA GLN A 283 12.75 -9.90 -0.96
C GLN A 283 14.19 -9.68 -1.45
N ALA A 284 14.94 -10.76 -1.70
CA ALA A 284 16.29 -10.68 -2.27
C ALA A 284 16.30 -10.01 -3.64
N TRP A 285 15.19 -10.07 -4.39
CA TRP A 285 15.01 -9.46 -5.70
C TRP A 285 14.18 -8.17 -5.69
N GLY A 286 13.73 -7.71 -4.52
CA GLY A 286 12.86 -6.53 -4.40
C GLY A 286 11.41 -6.74 -4.85
N LEU A 287 10.98 -8.00 -5.02
CA LEU A 287 9.64 -8.39 -5.49
C LEU A 287 8.65 -8.51 -4.32
N VAL A 288 8.51 -7.44 -3.53
CA VAL A 288 7.85 -7.48 -2.21
C VAL A 288 6.49 -6.77 -2.15
N LEU A 289 6.17 -5.98 -3.18
CA LEU A 289 4.92 -5.24 -3.25
C LEU A 289 3.90 -6.04 -4.05
N PHE A 290 3.13 -6.88 -3.37
CA PHE A 290 2.14 -7.74 -4.01
C PHE A 290 0.89 -6.99 -4.45
N PRO A 291 0.22 -7.44 -5.54
CA PRO A 291 0.61 -8.57 -6.39
C PRO A 291 1.82 -8.22 -7.27
N VAL A 292 2.57 -9.24 -7.69
CA VAL A 292 3.67 -9.10 -8.66
C VAL A 292 3.34 -9.85 -9.93
N ARG A 293 3.44 -9.18 -11.08
CA ARG A 293 3.29 -9.79 -12.42
C ARG A 293 4.62 -9.76 -13.15
N ILE A 294 5.05 -10.92 -13.63
CA ILE A 294 6.26 -11.06 -14.44
C ILE A 294 5.87 -11.62 -15.79
N ARG A 295 6.37 -11.01 -16.86
CA ARG A 295 6.30 -11.59 -18.21
C ARG A 295 7.69 -11.87 -18.74
N LEU A 296 7.86 -13.00 -19.40
CA LEU A 296 9.10 -13.41 -20.02
C LEU A 296 9.09 -13.11 -21.51
N ALA A 297 10.27 -12.88 -22.07
CA ALA A 297 10.50 -12.92 -23.50
C ALA A 297 10.67 -14.39 -23.97
N PRO A 298 10.59 -14.67 -25.29
CA PRO A 298 10.73 -16.03 -25.81
C PRO A 298 12.07 -16.71 -25.47
N ASP A 299 13.11 -15.92 -25.20
CA ASP A 299 14.43 -16.42 -24.79
C ASP A 299 14.52 -16.76 -23.28
N GLY A 300 13.44 -16.50 -22.52
CA GLY A 300 13.35 -16.74 -21.09
C GLY A 300 13.82 -15.58 -20.20
N THR A 301 14.23 -14.45 -20.77
CA THR A 301 14.57 -13.26 -19.99
C THR A 301 13.33 -12.52 -19.50
N VAL A 302 13.44 -11.75 -18.43
CA VAL A 302 12.34 -10.95 -17.88
C VAL A 302 12.07 -9.77 -18.80
N ARG A 303 10.92 -9.79 -19.46
CA ARG A 303 10.45 -8.69 -20.32
C ARG A 303 9.86 -7.55 -19.51
N SER A 304 9.06 -7.86 -18.48
CA SER A 304 8.40 -6.84 -17.66
C SER A 304 8.13 -7.33 -16.26
N ILE A 305 8.21 -6.42 -15.29
CA ILE A 305 7.83 -6.64 -13.90
C ILE A 305 6.84 -5.54 -13.52
N ARG A 306 5.71 -5.93 -12.93
CA ARG A 306 4.74 -4.99 -12.34
C ARG A 306 4.49 -5.39 -10.91
N MET A 307 4.35 -4.42 -10.02
CA MET A 307 4.16 -4.65 -8.58
C MET A 307 3.09 -3.72 -8.00
N GLY A 308 2.44 -4.14 -6.92
CA GLY A 308 1.42 -3.38 -6.21
C GLY A 308 0.31 -2.89 -7.15
N ASP A 309 0.04 -1.59 -7.12
CA ASP A 309 -1.00 -0.99 -7.96
C ASP A 309 -0.71 -1.10 -9.47
N ALA A 310 0.57 -1.06 -9.88
CA ALA A 310 0.94 -1.24 -11.28
C ALA A 310 0.67 -2.67 -11.77
N ALA A 311 0.69 -3.66 -10.86
CA ALA A 311 0.30 -5.03 -11.20
C ALA A 311 -1.21 -5.20 -11.34
N LEU A 312 -2.04 -4.34 -10.72
CA LEU A 312 -3.49 -4.36 -10.90
C LEU A 312 -3.93 -3.67 -12.20
N ASP A 313 -3.13 -2.71 -12.67
CA ASP A 313 -3.36 -2.03 -13.93
C ASP A 313 -3.22 -3.01 -15.12
N GLN A 314 -4.32 -3.17 -15.87
CA GLN A 314 -4.41 -4.07 -17.03
C GLN A 314 -3.92 -3.39 -18.31
N ALA A 315 -3.47 -2.13 -18.28
CA ALA A 315 -2.91 -1.47 -19.44
C ALA A 315 -1.79 -2.34 -20.05
N ALA A 316 -1.97 -2.75 -21.31
CA ALA A 316 -1.00 -3.58 -22.03
C ALA A 316 0.41 -2.97 -21.94
N PRO A 317 1.48 -3.78 -21.88
CA PRO A 317 2.83 -3.24 -21.97
C PRO A 317 2.95 -2.43 -23.26
N ALA A 318 3.52 -1.23 -23.18
CA ALA A 318 3.92 -0.49 -24.37
C ALA A 318 4.85 -1.38 -25.23
N PRO A 319 4.68 -1.37 -26.56
CA PRO A 319 5.43 -2.24 -27.47
C PRO A 319 6.94 -2.08 -27.35
#